data_AF-W4V7U0-F1
#
_entry.id   AF-W4V7U0-F1
#
_cell.length_a   1.000
_cell.length_b   1.000
_cell.length_c   1.000
_cell.angle_alpha   90.00
_cell.angle_beta   90.00
_cell.angle_gamma   90.00
#
_symmetry.space_group_name_H-M   'P 1'
#
loop_
_entity.id
_entity.type
_entity.pdbx_description
1 polymer ?
#
loop_
_entity_poly.entity_id
_entity_poly.type
_entity_poly.pdbx_seq_one_letter_code
_entity_poly.pdbx_strand_id
1 'polypeptide(L)' 'MGGVLGIAQKSRQKSIDSEIQELIDRRQQARKEKDWKTADEIRDKLKEMGIILEDTPQGVKWTIKQ' A
#
# COMPACT_ATOMS: atom_id res chain seq x y z
N MET A 1 -4.45 9.37 35.49
CA MET A 1 -3.44 8.61 34.71
C MET A 1 -4.10 8.12 33.43
N GLY A 2 -3.87 8.79 32.31
CA GLY A 2 -4.44 8.41 31.02
C GLY A 2 -3.68 9.07 29.90
N GLY A 3 -3.39 8.31 28.84
CA GLY A 3 -2.98 8.89 27.55
C GLY A 3 -1.50 8.77 27.19
N VAL A 4 -0.88 7.60 27.31
CA VAL A 4 0.38 7.30 26.59
C VAL A 4 0.28 5.99 25.82
N LEU A 5 -0.80 5.82 25.06
CA LEU A 5 -0.99 4.66 24.17
C LEU A 5 -1.31 5.12 22.73
N GLY A 6 -0.56 6.11 22.21
CA GLY A 6 -0.82 6.67 20.87
C GLY A 6 0.39 6.75 19.94
N ILE A 7 1.61 6.53 20.45
CA ILE A 7 2.85 6.84 19.70
C ILE A 7 3.59 5.61 19.16
N ALA A 8 3.27 4.40 19.62
CA ALA A 8 3.97 3.18 19.21
C ALA A 8 3.42 2.52 17.93
N GLN A 9 2.21 2.88 17.48
CA GLN A 9 1.61 2.30 16.27
C GLN A 9 2.17 2.95 14.98
N LYS A 10 2.60 4.21 15.07
CA LYS A 10 3.03 5.02 13.92
C LYS A 10 4.39 4.62 13.34
N SER A 11 5.27 4.05 14.15
CA SER A 11 6.61 3.62 13.72
C SER A 11 6.60 2.27 13.00
N ARG A 12 5.67 1.37 13.34
CA ARG A 12 5.52 0.07 12.66
C ARG A 12 4.85 0.21 11.29
N GLN A 13 3.91 1.14 11.18
CA GLN A 13 3.25 1.49 9.92
C GLN A 13 4.29 1.86 8.85
N LYS A 14 5.22 2.77 9.19
CA LYS A 14 6.21 3.36 8.27
C LYS A 14 7.07 2.34 7.49
N SER A 15 7.36 1.18 8.08
CA SER A 15 8.14 0.14 7.39
C SER A 15 7.31 -0.61 6.34
N ILE A 16 6.03 -0.85 6.65
CA ILE A 16 5.10 -1.48 5.70
C ILE A 16 4.76 -0.49 4.58
N ASP A 17 4.84 0.82 4.85
CA ASP A 17 4.64 1.86 3.83
C ASP A 17 5.59 1.75 2.65
N SER A 18 6.88 1.53 2.90
CA SER A 18 7.88 1.44 1.84
C SER A 18 7.66 0.22 0.93
N GLU A 19 7.29 -0.93 1.49
CA GLU A 19 7.10 -2.17 0.71
C GLU A 19 5.89 -2.08 -0.22
N ILE A 20 4.80 -1.46 0.26
CA ILE A 20 3.60 -1.23 -0.55
C ILE A 20 3.88 -0.19 -1.63
N GLN A 21 4.63 0.85 -1.31
CA GLN A 21 5.03 1.86 -2.28
C GLN A 21 5.88 1.24 -3.39
N GLU A 22 6.76 0.29 -3.08
CA GLU A 22 7.52 -0.48 -4.08
C GLU A 22 6.60 -1.34 -4.97
N LEU A 23 5.61 -2.01 -4.38
CA LEU A 23 4.60 -2.78 -5.15
C LEU A 23 3.78 -1.88 -6.08
N ILE A 24 3.38 -0.69 -5.62
CA ILE A 24 2.66 0.29 -6.43
C ILE A 24 3.53 0.78 -7.58
N ASP A 25 4.82 1.02 -7.33
CA ASP A 25 5.77 1.43 -8.36
C ASP A 25 5.95 0.31 -9.40
N ARG A 26 6.06 -0.95 -8.96
CA ARG A 26 6.05 -2.10 -9.87
C ARG A 26 4.77 -2.20 -10.68
N ARG A 27 3.60 -1.90 -10.10
CA ARG A 27 2.32 -1.86 -10.82
C ARG A 27 2.31 -0.73 -11.87
N GLN A 28 2.84 0.44 -11.53
CA GLN A 28 2.99 1.58 -12.46
C GLN A 28 3.93 1.23 -13.61
N GLN A 29 5.05 0.57 -13.31
CA GLN A 29 6.02 0.10 -14.28
C GLN A 29 5.41 -0.98 -15.19
N ALA A 30 4.73 -1.97 -14.62
CA ALA A 30 3.97 -2.97 -15.39
C ALA A 30 2.94 -2.31 -16.31
N ARG A 31 2.20 -1.29 -15.84
CA ARG A 31 1.31 -0.51 -16.70
C ARG A 31 2.03 0.22 -17.84
N LYS A 32 3.22 0.79 -17.58
CA LYS A 32 4.06 1.42 -18.63
C LYS A 32 4.53 0.39 -19.66
N GLU A 33 4.87 -0.80 -19.22
CA GLU A 33 5.26 -1.94 -20.06
C GLU A 33 4.05 -2.63 -20.74
N LYS A 34 2.83 -2.17 -20.45
CA LYS A 34 1.55 -2.79 -20.86
C LYS A 34 1.35 -4.22 -20.37
N ASP A 35 2.02 -4.55 -19.26
CA ASP A 35 1.88 -5.79 -18.51
C ASP A 35 0.68 -5.71 -17.55
N TRP A 36 -0.52 -5.82 -18.12
CA TRP A 36 -1.76 -5.83 -17.36
C TRP A 36 -1.85 -7.02 -16.40
N LYS A 37 -1.25 -8.15 -16.77
CA LYS A 37 -1.21 -9.36 -15.95
C LYS A 37 -0.45 -9.13 -14.65
N THR A 38 0.78 -8.62 -14.74
CA THR A 38 1.62 -8.29 -13.58
C THR A 38 0.96 -7.21 -12.72
N ALA A 39 0.32 -6.20 -13.33
CA ALA A 39 -0.41 -5.18 -12.60
C ALA A 39 -1.60 -5.73 -11.79
N ASP A 40 -2.28 -6.75 -12.31
CA ASP A 40 -3.40 -7.41 -11.62
C ASP A 40 -2.89 -8.38 -10.53
N GLU A 41 -1.82 -9.13 -10.78
CA GLU A 41 -1.16 -9.97 -9.76
C GLU A 41 -0.71 -9.15 -8.54
N ILE A 42 -0.13 -7.97 -8.77
CA ILE A 42 0.27 -7.06 -7.69
C ILE A 42 -0.95 -6.56 -6.93
N ARG A 43 -2.04 -6.24 -7.62
CA ARG A 43 -3.29 -5.80 -6.99
C ARG A 43 -3.86 -6.89 -6.09
N ASP A 44 -3.89 -8.14 -6.54
CA ASP A 44 -4.37 -9.26 -5.74
C ASP A 44 -3.47 -9.52 -4.54
N LYS A 45 -2.14 -9.48 -4.70
CA LYS A 45 -1.19 -9.56 -3.56
C LYS A 45 -1.44 -8.48 -2.51
N LEU A 46 -1.65 -7.23 -2.95
CA LEU A 46 -1.95 -6.13 -2.04
C LEU A 46 -3.27 -6.39 -1.30
N LYS A 47 -4.29 -6.86 -2.03
CA LYS A 47 -5.59 -7.20 -1.44
C LYS A 47 -5.52 -8.39 -0.47
N GLU A 48 -4.72 -9.40 -0.77
CA GLU A 48 -4.49 -10.58 0.06
C GLU A 48 -3.78 -10.23 1.38
N MET A 49 -2.87 -9.24 1.32
CA MET A 49 -2.26 -8.63 2.51
C MET A 49 -3.21 -7.70 3.30
N GLY A 50 -4.47 -7.55 2.88
CA GLY A 50 -5.44 -6.66 3.53
C GLY A 50 -5.22 -5.18 3.22
N ILE A 51 -4.52 -4.87 2.12
CA ILE A 51 -4.22 -3.50 1.70
C ILE A 51 -5.28 -3.05 0.70
N ILE A 52 -5.93 -1.94 1.02
CA ILE A 52 -6.92 -1.30 0.16
C ILE A 52 -6.24 -0.11 -0.50
N LEU A 53 -6.13 -0.12 -1.83
CA LEU A 53 -5.73 1.06 -2.58
C LEU A 53 -6.94 1.95 -2.84
N GLU A 54 -6.85 3.19 -2.38
CA GLU A 54 -7.72 4.30 -2.75
C GLU A 54 -6.97 5.19 -3.75
N ASP A 55 -7.31 5.02 -5.03
CA ASP A 55 -6.94 5.97 -6.07
C ASP A 55 -7.73 7.28 -5.82
N THR A 56 -7.04 8.33 -5.36
CA THR A 56 -7.62 9.67 -5.19
C THR A 56 -7.03 10.62 -6.24
N PRO A 57 -7.75 11.69 -6.64
CA PRO A 57 -7.20 12.70 -7.54
C PRO A 57 -5.96 13.43 -6.98
N GLN A 58 -5.70 13.31 -5.66
CA GLN A 58 -4.52 13.84 -4.99
C GLN A 58 -3.34 12.85 -4.95
N GLY A 59 -3.53 11.61 -5.42
CA GLY A 59 -2.51 10.56 -5.45
C GLY A 59 -3.06 9.18 -5.11
N VAL A 60 -2.21 8.17 -5.30
CA VAL A 60 -2.50 6.79 -4.88
C VAL A 60 -2.32 6.71 -3.36
N LYS A 61 -3.41 6.67 -2.61
CA LYS A 61 -3.38 6.34 -1.19
C LYS A 61 -3.64 4.86 -1.03
N TRP A 62 -3.04 4.24 -0.03
CA TRP A 62 -3.33 2.87 0.32
C TRP A 62 -3.41 2.77 1.84
N THR A 63 -4.29 1.90 2.32
CA THR A 63 -4.58 1.73 3.75
C THR A 63 -4.52 0.25 4.08
N ILE A 64 -3.83 -0.10 5.16
CA ILE A 64 -3.83 -1.46 5.70
C ILE A 64 -5.04 -1.58 6.60
N LYS A 65 -5.95 -2.49 6.25
CA LYS A 65 -7.02 -2.89 7.17
C LYS A 65 -6.40 -3.89 8.15
N GLN A 66 -5.92 -3.39 9.29
CA GLN A 66 -5.56 -4.22 10.44
C GLN A 66 -6.82 -4.84 11.05
#